data_AF-K2CIA0-F1
#
_entry.id   AF-K2CIA0-F1
#
_cell.length_a   1.000
_cell.length_b   1.000
_cell.length_c   1.000
_cell.angle_alpha   90.00
_cell.angle_beta   90.00
_cell.angle_gamma   90.00
#
_symmetry.space_group_name_H-M   'P 1'
#
loop_
_entity.id
_entity.type
_entity.pdbx_description
1 polymer ?
#
loop_
_entity_poly.entity_id
_entity_poly.type
_entity_poly.pdbx_seq_one_letter_code
_entity_poly.pdbx_strand_id
1 'polypeptide(L)'
;TACHAISYPLTAYFGIPHGHGVGFTLAAMLKYNAQVTEEDCLDPRGSDYVHETLQEIVLLLGVATLEEATEKIQDLMRAIGLATRFRDMGLAESDLETIVTHGFHPDRVTNNPRRLTPDALRKMLKALY
;
A
#
# COMPACT_ATOMS: atom_id res chain seq x y z
N THR A 1 6.52 -6.01 -5.68
CA THR A 1 6.23 -4.66 -5.14
C THR A 1 5.59 -4.82 -3.78
N ALA A 2 5.66 -3.80 -2.93
CA ALA A 2 5.28 -3.90 -1.51
C ALA A 2 3.83 -4.39 -1.29
N CYS A 3 2.84 -3.88 -2.04
CA CYS A 3 1.44 -4.33 -1.91
C CYS A 3 1.27 -5.84 -2.11
N HIS A 4 2.00 -6.42 -3.07
CA HIS A 4 1.98 -7.87 -3.28
C HIS A 4 2.59 -8.63 -2.10
N ALA A 5 3.73 -8.15 -1.57
CA ALA A 5 4.38 -8.78 -0.42
C ALA A 5 3.45 -8.82 0.80
N ILE A 6 2.76 -7.71 1.08
CA ILE A 6 1.81 -7.58 2.19
C ILE A 6 0.55 -8.44 1.97
N SER A 7 0.13 -8.65 0.72
CA SER A 7 -1.05 -9.47 0.43
C SER A 7 -0.86 -10.97 0.70
N TYR A 8 0.38 -11.48 0.71
CA TYR A 8 0.65 -12.90 0.93
C TYR A 8 0.22 -13.38 2.32
N PRO A 9 0.60 -12.74 3.44
CA PRO A 9 0.10 -13.15 4.74
C PRO A 9 -1.41 -12.93 4.90
N LEU A 10 -1.99 -11.90 4.28
CA LEU A 10 -3.45 -11.71 4.23
C LEU A 10 -4.15 -12.93 3.62
N THR A 11 -3.58 -13.47 2.55
CA THR A 11 -4.11 -14.67 1.89
C THR A 11 -3.84 -15.93 2.72
N ALA A 12 -2.60 -16.14 3.15
CA ALA A 12 -2.15 -17.39 3.74
C ALA A 12 -2.69 -17.63 5.17
N TYR A 13 -2.80 -16.57 5.98
CA TYR A 13 -3.21 -16.69 7.39
C TYR A 13 -4.67 -16.32 7.62
N PHE A 14 -5.26 -15.46 6.78
CA PHE A 14 -6.60 -14.90 7.02
C PHE A 14 -7.60 -15.20 5.90
N GLY A 15 -7.18 -15.93 4.86
CA GLY A 15 -8.07 -16.33 3.76
C GLY A 15 -8.57 -15.18 2.89
N ILE A 16 -7.97 -13.99 2.98
CA ILE A 16 -8.35 -12.84 2.18
C ILE A 16 -7.91 -13.07 0.73
N PRO A 17 -8.82 -12.94 -0.27
CA PRO A 17 -8.45 -13.13 -1.68
C PRO A 17 -7.29 -12.21 -2.10
N HIS A 18 -6.32 -12.75 -2.84
CA HIS A 18 -5.09 -12.05 -3.18
C HIS A 18 -5.33 -10.66 -3.80
N GLY A 19 -6.25 -10.56 -4.77
CA GLY A 19 -6.59 -9.28 -5.41
C GLY A 19 -7.15 -8.24 -4.44
N HIS A 20 -7.95 -8.69 -3.45
CA HIS A 20 -8.44 -7.83 -2.38
C HIS A 20 -7.28 -7.37 -1.48
N GLY A 21 -6.40 -8.28 -1.05
CA GLY A 21 -5.24 -7.93 -0.23
C GLY A 21 -4.28 -6.94 -0.91
N VAL A 22 -4.05 -7.08 -2.22
CA VAL A 22 -3.26 -6.11 -3.00
C VAL A 22 -3.96 -4.75 -3.06
N GLY A 23 -5.24 -4.72 -3.43
CA GLY A 23 -6.02 -3.49 -3.54
C GLY A 23 -6.12 -2.74 -2.20
N PHE A 24 -6.29 -3.49 -1.10
CA PHE A 24 -6.44 -2.97 0.26
C PHE A 24 -5.31 -2.03 0.69
N THR A 25 -4.07 -2.36 0.30
CA THR A 25 -2.89 -1.56 0.66
C THR A 25 -2.53 -0.50 -0.38
N LEU A 26 -3.15 -0.52 -1.56
CA LEU A 26 -2.72 0.28 -2.71
C LEU A 26 -2.82 1.78 -2.46
N ALA A 27 -3.94 2.26 -1.94
CA ALA A 27 -4.14 3.68 -1.64
C ALA A 27 -3.14 4.20 -0.58
N ALA A 28 -2.89 3.39 0.46
CA ALA A 28 -1.96 3.76 1.52
C ALA A 28 -0.50 3.75 1.03
N MET A 29 -0.15 2.78 0.18
CA MET A 29 1.18 2.71 -0.44
C MET A 29 1.42 3.86 -1.43
N LEU A 30 0.39 4.27 -2.17
CA LEU A 30 0.46 5.45 -3.03
C LEU A 30 0.80 6.71 -2.22
N LYS A 31 0.10 6.96 -1.11
CA LYS A 31 0.42 8.08 -0.20
C LYS A 31 1.83 7.99 0.36
N TYR A 32 2.25 6.79 0.73
CA TYR A 32 3.59 6.57 1.26
C TYR A 32 4.68 6.86 0.24
N ASN A 33 4.53 6.38 -0.99
CA ASN A 33 5.50 6.59 -2.06
C ASN A 33 5.56 8.06 -2.52
N ALA A 34 4.45 8.80 -2.42
CA ALA A 34 4.42 10.22 -2.75
C ALA A 34 5.26 11.10 -1.82
N GLN A 35 5.67 10.57 -0.67
CA GLN A 35 6.54 11.24 0.31
C GLN A 35 8.00 10.75 0.23
N VAL A 36 8.40 10.18 -0.91
CA VAL A 36 9.80 9.79 -1.15
C VAL A 36 10.73 11.00 -1.01
N THR A 37 11.94 10.76 -0.53
CA THR A 37 13.02 11.75 -0.46
C THR A 37 14.28 11.19 -1.13
N GLU A 38 15.28 12.03 -1.38
CA GLU A 38 16.57 11.56 -1.89
C GLU A 38 17.20 10.48 -0.98
N GLU A 39 17.02 10.59 0.33
CA GLU A 39 17.58 9.66 1.32
C GLU A 39 16.92 8.27 1.29
N ASP A 40 15.63 8.21 0.94
CA ASP A 40 14.83 6.99 0.98
C ASP A 40 14.33 6.48 -0.37
N CYS A 41 14.75 7.13 -1.46
CA CYS A 41 14.53 6.65 -2.82
C CYS A 41 15.38 5.39 -3.10
N LEU A 42 14.74 4.38 -3.68
CA LEU A 42 15.37 3.15 -4.19
C LEU A 42 15.33 3.08 -5.71
N ASP A 43 14.64 4.01 -6.38
CA ASP A 43 14.61 4.07 -7.85
C ASP A 43 15.91 4.69 -8.38
N PRO A 44 16.64 4.03 -9.30
CA PRO A 44 17.90 4.55 -9.82
C PRO A 44 17.77 5.84 -10.62
N ARG A 45 16.55 6.26 -10.99
CA ARG A 45 16.27 7.51 -11.69
C ARG A 45 16.09 8.71 -10.75
N GLY A 46 16.06 8.49 -9.43
CA GLY A 46 15.97 9.54 -8.42
C GLY A 46 14.54 9.83 -7.92
N SER A 47 14.44 10.58 -6.82
CA SER A 47 13.16 10.94 -6.18
C SER A 47 12.28 11.81 -7.07
N ASP A 48 12.87 12.72 -7.85
CA ASP A 48 12.13 13.60 -8.76
C ASP A 48 11.37 12.79 -9.81
N TYR A 49 12.02 11.79 -10.41
CA TYR A 49 11.38 10.87 -11.35
C TYR A 49 10.19 10.13 -10.72
N VAL A 50 10.33 9.70 -9.45
CA VAL A 50 9.25 9.04 -8.72
C VAL A 50 8.09 10.01 -8.48
N HIS A 51 8.35 11.24 -8.06
CA HIS A 51 7.30 12.26 -7.88
C HIS A 51 6.56 12.56 -9.18
N GLU A 52 7.28 12.77 -10.29
CA GLU A 52 6.69 13.00 -11.61
C GLU A 52 5.82 11.82 -12.06
N THR A 53 6.33 10.59 -11.90
CA THR A 53 5.60 9.36 -12.25
C THR A 53 4.32 9.22 -11.41
N LEU A 54 4.38 9.49 -10.11
CA LEU A 54 3.21 9.43 -9.25
C LEU A 54 2.18 10.51 -9.60
N GLN A 55 2.64 11.71 -9.97
CA GLN A 55 1.76 12.78 -10.44
C GLN A 55 1.10 12.41 -11.77
N GLU A 56 1.81 11.79 -12.70
CA GLU A 56 1.23 11.25 -13.94
C GLU A 56 0.15 10.20 -13.63
N ILE A 57 0.40 9.28 -12.69
CA ILE A 57 -0.58 8.29 -12.25
C ILE A 57 -1.83 8.96 -11.67
N VAL A 58 -1.68 9.99 -10.84
CA VAL A 58 -2.80 10.77 -10.28
C VAL A 58 -3.65 11.37 -11.41
N LEU A 59 -3.02 11.97 -12.42
CA LEU A 59 -3.72 12.53 -13.58
C LEU A 59 -4.41 11.46 -14.43
N LEU A 60 -3.76 10.29 -14.63
CA LEU A 60 -4.34 9.15 -15.35
C LEU A 60 -5.53 8.52 -14.62
N LEU A 61 -5.56 8.61 -13.30
CA LEU A 61 -6.75 8.28 -12.51
C LEU A 61 -7.88 9.31 -12.70
N GLY A 62 -7.65 10.41 -13.41
CA GLY A 62 -8.65 11.43 -13.75
C GLY A 62 -9.01 12.33 -12.57
N VAL A 63 -8.02 12.64 -11.73
CA VAL A 63 -8.13 13.52 -10.55
C VAL A 63 -6.89 14.43 -10.47
N ALA A 64 -6.93 15.48 -9.66
CA ALA A 64 -5.87 16.49 -9.61
C ALA A 64 -4.90 16.29 -8.44
N THR A 65 -5.35 15.61 -7.38
CA THR A 65 -4.58 15.49 -6.14
C THR A 65 -4.37 14.04 -5.71
N LEU A 66 -3.32 13.84 -4.90
CA LEU A 66 -3.02 12.56 -4.27
C LEU A 66 -4.19 12.10 -3.38
N GLU A 67 -4.79 13.03 -2.65
CA GLU A 67 -5.95 12.79 -1.78
C GLU A 67 -7.11 12.21 -2.58
N GLU A 68 -7.52 12.89 -3.66
CA GLU A 68 -8.58 12.42 -4.56
C GLU A 68 -8.23 11.08 -5.20
N ALA A 69 -6.97 10.85 -5.60
CA ALA A 69 -6.55 9.56 -6.17
C ALA A 69 -6.73 8.42 -5.16
N THR A 70 -6.38 8.67 -3.91
CA THR A 70 -6.50 7.67 -2.85
C THR A 70 -7.95 7.40 -2.47
N GLU A 71 -8.78 8.43 -2.46
CA GLU A 71 -10.22 8.30 -2.25
C GLU A 71 -10.86 7.53 -3.40
N LYS A 72 -10.50 7.84 -4.65
CA LYS A 72 -11.00 7.15 -5.85
C LYS A 72 -10.67 5.66 -5.86
N ILE A 73 -9.47 5.27 -5.42
CA ILE A 73 -9.10 3.84 -5.26
C ILE A 73 -9.99 3.19 -4.19
N GLN A 74 -10.19 3.85 -3.05
CA GLN A 74 -11.03 3.32 -1.97
C GLN A 74 -12.52 3.26 -2.34
N ASP A 75 -13.02 4.24 -3.09
CA ASP A 75 -14.38 4.26 -3.61
C ASP A 75 -14.61 3.13 -4.61
N LEU A 76 -13.64 2.90 -5.50
CA LEU A 76 -13.70 1.75 -6.40
C LEU A 76 -13.82 0.45 -5.61
N MET A 77 -12.98 0.26 -4.59
CA MET A 77 -13.05 -0.92 -3.72
C MET A 77 -14.43 -1.07 -3.05
N ARG A 78 -14.96 0.00 -2.46
CA ARG A 78 -16.29 0.01 -1.84
C ARG A 78 -17.40 -0.30 -2.86
N ALA A 79 -17.33 0.29 -4.05
CA ALA A 79 -18.32 0.12 -5.10
C ALA A 79 -18.44 -1.32 -5.61
N ILE A 80 -17.34 -2.09 -5.54
CA ILE A 80 -17.32 -3.53 -5.89
C ILE A 80 -17.46 -4.44 -4.66
N GLY A 81 -17.83 -3.90 -3.49
CA GLY A 81 -18.11 -4.67 -2.28
C GLY A 81 -16.88 -5.15 -1.51
N LEU A 82 -15.69 -4.58 -1.75
CA LEU A 82 -14.49 -4.92 -1.00
C LEU A 82 -14.36 -4.08 0.27
N ALA A 83 -13.91 -4.74 1.34
CA ALA A 83 -13.56 -4.08 2.60
C ALA A 83 -12.37 -3.13 2.43
N THR A 84 -12.45 -1.96 3.07
CA THR A 84 -11.39 -0.94 3.08
C THR A 84 -10.83 -0.66 4.48
N ARG A 85 -11.31 -1.38 5.50
CA ARG A 85 -10.75 -1.41 6.85
C ARG A 85 -10.51 -2.84 7.32
N PHE A 86 -9.54 -3.04 8.22
CA PHE A 86 -9.25 -4.36 8.82
C PHE A 86 -10.45 -4.95 9.58
N ARG A 87 -11.18 -4.12 10.32
CA ARG A 87 -12.39 -4.51 11.04
C ARG A 87 -13.47 -5.11 10.13
N ASP A 88 -13.58 -4.59 8.90
CA ASP A 88 -14.56 -5.07 7.91
C ASP A 88 -14.15 -6.41 7.29
N MET A 89 -12.88 -6.79 7.44
CA MET A 89 -12.34 -8.12 7.06
C MET A 89 -12.31 -9.11 8.24
N GLY A 90 -12.75 -8.70 9.43
CA GLY A 90 -12.73 -9.53 10.64
C GLY A 90 -11.36 -9.67 11.30
N LEU A 91 -10.41 -8.77 11.01
CA LEU A 91 -9.06 -8.79 11.59
C LEU A 91 -8.96 -7.86 12.80
N ALA A 92 -8.34 -8.34 13.87
CA ALA A 92 -8.07 -7.59 15.10
C ALA A 92 -6.68 -6.93 15.07
N GLU A 93 -6.43 -5.88 15.86
CA GLU A 93 -5.12 -5.20 15.89
C GLU A 93 -3.95 -6.14 16.23
N SER A 94 -4.19 -7.22 16.97
CA SER A 94 -3.18 -8.24 17.26
C SER A 94 -2.66 -8.96 16.00
N ASP A 95 -3.46 -9.00 14.93
CA ASP A 95 -3.10 -9.68 13.68
C ASP A 95 -2.07 -8.91 12.84
N LEU A 96 -1.89 -7.61 13.12
CA LEU A 96 -0.93 -6.73 12.45
C LEU A 96 0.49 -7.28 12.52
N GLU A 97 0.90 -7.85 13.66
CA GLU A 97 2.27 -8.36 13.82
C GLU A 97 2.55 -9.53 12.88
N THR A 98 1.57 -10.43 12.67
CA THR A 98 1.67 -11.51 11.69
C THR A 98 1.82 -10.94 10.28
N ILE A 99 1.03 -9.92 9.92
CA ILE A 99 1.08 -9.29 8.59
C ILE A 99 2.42 -8.60 8.36
N VAL A 100 2.94 -7.86 9.34
CA VAL A 100 4.23 -7.16 9.23
C VAL A 100 5.38 -8.18 9.12
N THR A 101 5.38 -9.19 9.98
CA THR A 101 6.45 -10.21 10.03
C THR A 101 6.53 -11.01 8.74
N HIS A 102 5.39 -11.45 8.20
CA HIS A 102 5.35 -12.32 7.03
C HIS A 102 5.15 -11.56 5.70
N GLY A 103 4.78 -10.28 5.76
CA GLY A 103 4.58 -9.42 4.59
C GLY A 103 5.85 -8.66 4.17
N PHE A 104 6.86 -8.61 5.03
CA PHE A 104 8.15 -7.99 4.73
C PHE A 104 9.11 -8.97 4.05
N HIS A 105 8.80 -9.36 2.80
CA HIS A 105 9.71 -10.20 2.01
C HIS A 105 10.72 -9.31 1.27
N PRO A 106 12.03 -9.37 1.58
CA PRO A 106 13.03 -8.45 1.04
C PRO A 106 12.98 -8.34 -0.49
N ASP A 107 12.98 -9.48 -1.19
CA ASP A 107 12.97 -9.55 -2.67
C ASP A 107 11.77 -8.88 -3.36
N ARG A 108 10.69 -8.60 -2.62
CA ARG A 108 9.45 -8.03 -3.17
C ARG A 108 9.21 -6.60 -2.71
N VAL A 109 9.63 -6.28 -1.49
CA VAL A 109 9.50 -4.96 -0.87
C VAL A 109 10.54 -3.99 -1.44
N THR A 110 11.75 -4.45 -1.76
CA THR A 110 12.80 -3.60 -2.38
C THR A 110 12.47 -3.14 -3.78
N ASN A 111 11.52 -3.78 -4.47
CA ASN A 111 10.98 -3.31 -5.75
C ASN A 111 10.00 -2.12 -5.61
N ASN A 112 9.86 -1.53 -4.41
CA ASN A 112 9.07 -0.33 -4.17
C ASN A 112 9.98 0.91 -4.34
N PRO A 113 9.54 2.00 -5.00
CA PRO A 113 10.42 3.14 -5.30
C PRO A 113 10.91 3.88 -4.06
N ARG A 114 10.17 3.78 -2.94
CA ARG A 114 10.54 4.30 -1.64
C ARG A 114 10.87 3.15 -0.68
N ARG A 115 11.96 3.26 0.08
CA ARG A 115 12.37 2.26 1.07
C ARG A 115 11.33 2.13 2.19
N LEU A 116 10.59 1.03 2.17
CA LEU A 116 9.64 0.66 3.22
C LEU A 116 10.36 -0.04 4.38
N THR A 117 10.14 0.40 5.62
CA THR A 117 10.63 -0.27 6.84
C THR A 117 9.48 -1.01 7.54
N PRO A 118 9.77 -2.00 8.41
CA PRO A 118 8.74 -2.66 9.20
C PRO A 118 7.91 -1.70 10.06
N ASP A 119 8.53 -0.65 10.62
CA ASP A 119 7.82 0.35 11.42
C ASP A 119 6.93 1.26 10.57
N ALA A 120 7.41 1.66 9.39
CA ALA A 120 6.59 2.41 8.43
C ALA A 120 5.40 1.57 7.96
N LEU A 121 5.62 0.28 7.68
CA LEU A 121 4.54 -0.65 7.34
C LEU A 121 3.54 -0.78 8.49
N ARG A 122 4.00 -1.00 9.73
CA ARG A 122 3.12 -1.08 10.91
C ARG A 122 2.29 0.19 11.08
N LYS A 123 2.90 1.37 10.96
CA LYS A 123 2.20 2.66 11.03
C LYS A 123 1.15 2.80 9.92
N MET A 124 1.49 2.41 8.69
CA MET A 124 0.58 2.41 7.55
C MET A 124 -0.62 1.49 7.81
N LEU A 125 -0.38 0.24 8.23
CA LEU A 125 -1.45 -0.73 8.47
C LEU A 125 -2.35 -0.33 9.65
N LYS A 126 -1.79 0.27 10.71
CA LYS A 126 -2.60 0.82 11.82
C LYS A 126 -3.58 1.89 11.37
N ALA A 127 -3.24 2.69 10.36
CA ALA A 127 -4.14 3.69 9.79
C ALA A 127 -5.32 3.08 8.99
N LEU A 128 -5.32 1.76 8.78
CA LEU A 128 -6.36 1.02 8.05
C LEU A 128 -7.34 0.27 8.99
N TYR A 129 -7.33 0.56 10.29
CA TYR A 129 -8.39 0.14 11.23
C TYR A 129 -9.63 1.05 11.15
#